data_AF-A0A3M2CY04-F1
#
_entry.id   AF-A0A3M2CY04-F1
#
_cell.length_a   1.000
_cell.length_b   1.000
_cell.length_c   1.000
_cell.angle_alpha   90.00
_cell.angle_beta   90.00
_cell.angle_gamma   90.00
#
_symmetry.space_group_name_H-M   'P 1'
#
loop_
_entity.id
_entity.type
_entity.pdbx_description
1 polymer ?
#
loop_
_entity_poly.entity_id
_entity_poly.type
_entity_poly.pdbx_seq_one_letter_code
_entity_poly.pdbx_strand_id
1 'polypeptide(L)'
;MTRRRARWIGLAALAVGGGVFVSAVLAMSQRLRRLRDAEPVALHYFIPISADEFEYLGRPVRFETITPEGRPAFVRVRYGEATAALPILGLDVPALGPIERHQDWMRVLLLAGEAGESADPARLMRDGGAGSRLIVAARGPAPGLDADTWGEAHYKDWVYTIITFDPDGSLDEQRVTYRDLLSEQHSWRFAAAMNVTPALHTPAMRSSSPISYPNFGPVRRAYAAMGWTWPAAGVGALGVMVGLLVLGASLVKTPAGADPAA
;
A
#
# COMPACT_ATOMS: atom_id res chain seq x y z
N MET A 1 49.35 -27.04 -2.57
CA MET A 1 49.42 -25.58 -2.32
C MET A 1 49.91 -25.35 -0.89
N THR A 2 50.84 -24.44 -0.62
CA THR A 2 51.33 -24.22 0.76
C THR A 2 50.27 -23.50 1.60
N ARG A 3 50.16 -23.82 2.91
CA ARG A 3 49.18 -23.17 3.82
C ARG A 3 49.27 -21.64 3.80
N ARG A 4 50.48 -21.10 3.65
CA ARG A 4 50.71 -19.65 3.49
C ARG A 4 50.06 -19.09 2.23
N ARG A 5 50.18 -19.79 1.08
CA ARG A 5 49.51 -19.39 -0.18
C ARG A 5 47.99 -19.45 -0.05
N ALA A 6 47.45 -20.50 0.59
CA ALA A 6 46.00 -20.62 0.84
C ALA A 6 45.47 -19.46 1.69
N ARG A 7 46.17 -19.09 2.77
CA ARG A 7 45.80 -17.93 3.59
C ARG A 7 45.77 -16.63 2.80
N TRP A 8 46.79 -16.36 2.00
CA TRP A 8 46.83 -15.15 1.17
C TRP A 8 45.73 -15.12 0.11
N ILE A 9 45.44 -16.26 -0.53
CA ILE A 9 44.32 -16.37 -1.48
C ILE A 9 42.98 -16.11 -0.78
N GLY A 10 42.77 -16.71 0.39
CA GLY A 10 41.55 -16.48 1.18
C GLY A 10 41.39 -15.02 1.63
N LEU A 11 42.47 -14.39 2.12
CA LEU A 11 42.48 -12.97 2.48
C LEU A 11 42.21 -12.06 1.27
N ALA A 12 42.83 -12.34 0.13
CA ALA A 12 42.63 -11.56 -1.09
C ALA A 12 41.19 -11.69 -1.61
N ALA A 13 40.65 -12.90 -1.67
CA ALA A 13 39.26 -13.14 -2.07
C ALA A 13 38.26 -12.46 -1.12
N LEU A 14 38.52 -12.52 0.19
CA LEU A 14 37.71 -11.84 1.20
C LEU A 14 37.75 -10.32 1.03
N ALA A 15 38.93 -9.74 0.84
CA ALA A 15 39.10 -8.29 0.68
C ALA A 15 38.44 -7.78 -0.61
N VAL A 16 38.68 -8.46 -1.74
CA VAL A 16 38.09 -8.08 -3.04
C VAL A 16 36.58 -8.30 -3.01
N GLY A 17 36.11 -9.46 -2.58
CA GLY A 17 34.68 -9.77 -2.48
C GLY A 17 33.94 -8.81 -1.55
N GLY A 18 34.53 -8.52 -0.38
CA GLY A 18 33.98 -7.57 0.58
C GLY A 18 33.94 -6.15 0.03
N GLY A 19 35.01 -5.70 -0.65
CA GLY A 19 35.04 -4.39 -1.30
C GLY A 19 33.97 -4.23 -2.40
N VAL A 20 33.84 -5.24 -3.27
CA VAL A 20 32.78 -5.27 -4.30
C VAL A 20 31.39 -5.28 -3.67
N PHE A 21 31.17 -6.08 -2.64
CA PHE A 21 29.88 -6.13 -1.94
C PHE A 21 29.50 -4.78 -1.32
N VAL A 22 30.39 -4.19 -0.51
CA VAL A 22 30.13 -2.92 0.18
C VAL A 22 29.90 -1.79 -0.82
N SER A 23 30.76 -1.67 -1.83
CA SER A 23 30.62 -0.64 -2.88
C SER A 23 29.32 -0.80 -3.67
N ALA A 24 28.95 -2.03 -4.05
CA ALA A 24 27.71 -2.31 -4.75
C ALA A 24 26.47 -1.97 -3.90
N VAL A 25 26.46 -2.34 -2.60
CA VAL A 25 25.36 -2.02 -1.69
C VAL A 25 25.23 -0.50 -1.48
N LEU A 26 26.33 0.22 -1.32
CA LEU A 26 26.32 1.68 -1.20
C LEU A 26 25.80 2.36 -2.47
N ALA A 27 26.26 1.92 -3.65
CA ALA A 27 25.77 2.41 -4.94
C ALA A 27 24.28 2.10 -5.14
N MET A 28 23.85 0.88 -4.77
CA MET A 28 22.45 0.47 -4.80
C MET A 28 21.57 1.34 -3.89
N SER A 29 22.02 1.60 -2.66
CA SER A 29 21.36 2.47 -1.70
C SER A 29 21.22 3.91 -2.24
N GLN A 30 22.25 4.45 -2.89
CA GLN A 30 22.19 5.76 -3.51
C GLN A 30 21.21 5.80 -4.68
N ARG A 31 21.16 4.75 -5.51
CA ARG A 31 20.21 4.62 -6.63
C ARG A 31 18.77 4.56 -6.15
N LEU A 32 18.49 3.75 -5.13
CA LEU A 32 17.15 3.66 -4.55
C LEU A 32 16.73 4.96 -3.86
N ARG A 33 17.65 5.66 -3.20
CA ARG A 33 17.39 7.01 -2.68
C ARG A 33 17.02 7.98 -3.79
N ARG A 34 17.81 8.05 -4.87
CA ARG A 34 17.49 8.88 -6.03
C ARG A 34 16.13 8.54 -6.65
N LEU A 35 15.80 7.25 -6.78
CA LEU A 35 14.48 6.84 -7.27
C LEU A 35 13.37 7.33 -6.35
N ARG A 36 13.50 7.12 -5.04
CA ARG A 36 12.52 7.57 -4.04
C ARG A 36 12.38 9.09 -4.04
N ASP A 37 13.48 9.81 -4.15
CA ASP A 37 13.48 11.27 -4.11
C ASP A 37 12.93 11.85 -5.44
N ALA A 38 13.09 11.14 -6.56
CA ALA A 38 12.51 11.50 -7.87
C ALA A 38 11.04 11.11 -8.01
N GLU A 39 10.63 10.01 -7.37
CA GLU A 39 9.27 9.46 -7.38
C GLU A 39 8.82 9.24 -5.93
N PRO A 40 8.46 10.30 -5.17
CA PRO A 40 7.95 10.14 -3.83
C PRO A 40 6.65 9.34 -3.88
N VAL A 41 6.69 8.11 -3.35
CA VAL A 41 5.50 7.28 -3.21
C VAL A 41 4.73 7.80 -2.01
N ALA A 42 3.68 8.58 -2.27
CA ALA A 42 2.75 8.96 -1.23
C ALA A 42 2.02 7.71 -0.72
N LEU A 43 2.41 7.25 0.47
CA LEU A 43 1.69 6.20 1.17
C LEU A 43 0.45 6.83 1.80
N HIS A 44 -0.72 6.46 1.29
CA HIS A 44 -2.00 6.93 1.80
C HIS A 44 -2.49 5.95 2.86
N TYR A 45 -2.47 6.35 4.12
CA TYR A 45 -3.03 5.56 5.22
C TYR A 45 -4.49 5.94 5.44
N PHE A 46 -5.39 4.96 5.41
CA PHE A 46 -6.83 5.17 5.59
C PHE A 46 -7.30 4.52 6.87
N ILE A 47 -7.94 5.30 7.73
CA ILE A 47 -8.56 4.84 8.97
C ILE A 47 -10.07 4.75 8.70
N PRO A 48 -10.68 3.56 8.75
CA PRO A 48 -12.12 3.42 8.55
C PRO A 48 -12.88 4.02 9.73
N ILE A 49 -13.93 4.80 9.43
CA ILE A 49 -14.87 5.32 10.42
C ILE A 49 -16.17 4.53 10.29
N SER A 50 -16.65 3.95 11.39
CA SER A 50 -17.87 3.14 11.43
C SER A 50 -19.02 3.80 12.19
N ALA A 51 -18.76 4.91 12.90
CA ALA A 51 -19.78 5.62 13.66
C ALA A 51 -20.69 6.43 12.72
N ASP A 52 -22.01 6.28 12.85
CA ASP A 52 -23.00 6.97 12.02
C ASP A 52 -23.08 8.48 12.29
N GLU A 53 -22.62 8.89 13.48
CA GLU A 53 -22.49 10.29 13.90
C GLU A 53 -21.15 10.51 14.58
N PHE A 54 -20.45 11.57 14.18
CA PHE A 54 -19.18 12.01 14.77
C PHE A 54 -18.90 13.47 14.44
N GLU A 55 -17.80 14.02 14.97
CA GLU A 55 -17.35 15.37 14.68
C GLU A 55 -16.08 15.35 13.83
N TYR A 56 -16.02 16.18 12.79
CA TYR A 56 -14.83 16.40 11.97
C TYR A 56 -14.61 17.90 11.81
N LEU A 57 -13.41 18.38 12.16
CA LEU A 57 -13.01 19.78 12.13
C LEU A 57 -14.03 20.72 12.80
N GLY A 58 -14.52 20.34 13.98
CA GLY A 58 -15.49 21.14 14.72
C GLY A 58 -16.94 21.04 14.23
N ARG A 59 -17.22 20.19 13.23
CA ARG A 59 -18.54 20.12 12.57
C ARG A 59 -19.15 18.73 12.69
N PRO A 60 -20.46 18.63 12.95
CA PRO A 60 -21.14 17.35 13.02
C PRO A 60 -21.21 16.70 11.64
N VAL A 61 -20.84 15.43 11.57
CA VAL A 61 -21.03 14.55 10.43
C VAL A 61 -22.08 13.51 10.79
N ARG A 62 -23.08 13.32 9.93
CA ARG A 62 -24.16 12.34 10.14
C ARG A 62 -24.49 11.58 8.86
N PHE A 63 -24.77 10.30 9.04
CA PHE A 63 -25.22 9.39 7.98
C PHE A 63 -26.63 8.89 8.29
N GLU A 64 -27.54 9.02 7.32
CA GLU A 64 -28.93 8.59 7.46
C GLU A 64 -29.34 7.80 6.21
N THR A 65 -30.00 6.65 6.38
CA THR A 65 -30.65 5.97 5.25
C THR A 65 -32.06 6.55 5.07
N ILE A 66 -32.34 7.05 3.87
CA ILE A 66 -33.63 7.63 3.50
C ILE A 66 -34.28 6.75 2.45
N THR A 67 -35.52 6.34 2.72
CA THR A 67 -36.35 5.54 1.80
C THR A 67 -37.58 6.34 1.44
N PRO A 68 -37.52 7.20 0.41
CA PRO A 68 -38.66 8.00 0.01
C PRO A 68 -39.72 7.14 -0.68
N GLU A 69 -40.99 7.49 -0.52
CA GLU A 69 -42.07 6.80 -1.21
C GLU A 69 -41.93 7.00 -2.74
N GLY A 70 -41.94 5.89 -3.49
CA GLY A 70 -41.84 5.90 -4.95
C GLY A 70 -40.49 6.34 -5.52
N ARG A 71 -39.42 6.44 -4.72
CA ARG A 71 -38.06 6.73 -5.20
C ARG A 71 -37.05 5.73 -4.63
N PRO A 72 -35.92 5.51 -5.32
CA PRO A 72 -34.83 4.68 -4.78
C PRO A 72 -34.34 5.21 -3.43
N ALA A 73 -34.01 4.30 -2.52
CA ALA A 73 -33.41 4.63 -1.25
C ALA A 73 -31.98 5.20 -1.44
N PHE A 74 -31.56 6.09 -0.55
CA PHE A 74 -30.25 6.70 -0.58
C PHE A 74 -29.69 6.93 0.83
N VAL A 75 -28.36 6.94 0.94
CA VAL A 75 -27.64 7.39 2.12
C VAL A 75 -27.47 8.90 2.02
N ARG A 76 -28.07 9.63 2.94
CA ARG A 76 -27.83 11.06 3.12
C ARG A 76 -26.60 11.24 3.99
N VAL A 77 -25.65 12.01 3.49
CA VAL A 77 -24.45 12.44 4.19
C VAL A 77 -24.64 13.90 4.56
N ARG A 78 -24.50 14.26 5.84
CA ARG A 78 -24.55 15.64 6.33
C ARG A 78 -23.22 16.02 6.94
N TYR A 79 -22.77 17.25 6.68
CA TYR A 79 -21.57 17.84 7.25
C TYR A 79 -21.84 19.32 7.58
N GLY A 80 -22.16 19.59 8.84
CA GLY A 80 -22.82 20.85 9.20
C GLY A 80 -24.12 21.04 8.41
N GLU A 81 -24.17 22.09 7.60
CA GLU A 81 -25.31 22.41 6.74
C GLU A 81 -25.21 21.78 5.33
N ALA A 82 -24.03 21.32 4.91
CA ALA A 82 -23.86 20.69 3.62
C ALA A 82 -24.45 19.29 3.63
N THR A 83 -25.10 18.91 2.52
CA THR A 83 -25.71 17.60 2.36
C THR A 83 -25.39 16.99 1.00
N ALA A 84 -25.09 15.70 0.99
CA ALA A 84 -24.94 14.89 -0.22
C ALA A 84 -25.82 13.64 -0.13
N ALA A 85 -26.15 13.04 -1.27
CA ALA A 85 -26.99 11.85 -1.36
C ALA A 85 -26.29 10.79 -2.22
N LEU A 86 -26.04 9.63 -1.61
CA LEU A 86 -25.48 8.47 -2.28
C LEU A 86 -26.59 7.44 -2.52
N PRO A 87 -26.90 7.07 -3.77
CA PRO A 87 -27.89 6.03 -4.03
C PRO A 87 -27.46 4.72 -3.35
N ILE A 88 -28.39 4.00 -2.71
CA ILE A 88 -28.08 2.70 -2.14
C ILE A 88 -27.94 1.69 -3.28
N LEU A 89 -26.82 0.98 -3.29
CA LEU A 89 -26.48 0.01 -4.33
C LEU A 89 -26.09 -1.30 -3.65
N GLY A 90 -27.03 -2.23 -3.52
CA GLY A 90 -26.77 -3.55 -2.95
C GLY A 90 -27.70 -3.92 -1.79
N LEU A 91 -27.22 -4.80 -0.91
CA LEU A 91 -28.02 -5.37 0.16
C LEU A 91 -28.24 -4.34 1.27
N ASP A 92 -29.49 -3.97 1.49
CA ASP A 92 -29.91 -3.22 2.67
C ASP A 92 -30.21 -4.19 3.82
N VAL A 93 -29.45 -4.10 4.92
CA VAL A 93 -29.69 -4.83 6.17
C VAL A 93 -30.17 -3.89 7.26
N PRO A 94 -31.50 -3.76 7.47
CA PRO A 94 -32.11 -2.80 8.39
C PRO A 94 -31.62 -2.82 9.84
N ALA A 95 -31.10 -3.96 10.29
CA ALA A 95 -30.62 -4.14 11.66
C ALA A 95 -29.29 -3.42 11.96
N LEU A 96 -28.53 -3.03 10.93
CA LEU A 96 -27.22 -2.38 11.07
C LEU A 96 -27.35 -0.85 10.93
N GLY A 97 -26.41 -0.13 11.55
CA GLY A 97 -26.28 1.33 11.41
C GLY A 97 -26.03 1.75 9.95
N PRO A 98 -26.44 2.95 9.52
CA PRO A 98 -26.28 3.44 8.15
C PRO A 98 -24.92 3.17 7.51
N ILE A 99 -23.79 3.39 8.20
CA ILE A 99 -22.47 3.10 7.61
C ILE A 99 -22.27 1.59 7.51
N GLU A 100 -22.46 0.87 8.62
CA GLU A 100 -22.18 -0.57 8.72
C GLU A 100 -22.95 -1.40 7.71
N ARG A 101 -24.23 -1.07 7.54
CA ARG A 101 -25.15 -1.68 6.59
C ARG A 101 -24.66 -1.65 5.14
N HIS A 102 -23.93 -0.61 4.75
CA HIS A 102 -23.54 -0.33 3.36
C HIS A 102 -22.03 -0.54 3.13
N GLN A 103 -21.34 -1.21 4.06
CA GLN A 103 -19.88 -1.37 4.06
C GLN A 103 -19.29 -2.19 2.90
N ASP A 104 -20.12 -2.95 2.20
CA ASP A 104 -19.74 -3.75 1.04
C ASP A 104 -19.53 -2.90 -0.23
N TRP A 105 -20.15 -1.71 -0.29
CA TRP A 105 -20.07 -0.82 -1.45
C TRP A 105 -19.69 0.63 -1.10
N MET A 106 -19.81 1.03 0.16
CA MET A 106 -19.46 2.34 0.70
C MET A 106 -18.50 2.24 1.89
N ARG A 107 -17.55 3.17 2.01
CA ARG A 107 -16.69 3.32 3.19
C ARG A 107 -16.51 4.79 3.52
N VAL A 108 -16.53 5.10 4.81
CA VAL A 108 -16.09 6.39 5.35
C VAL A 108 -14.64 6.23 5.80
N LEU A 109 -13.75 7.05 5.26
CA LEU A 109 -12.31 6.91 5.45
C LEU A 109 -11.71 8.25 5.88
N LEU A 110 -10.90 8.22 6.92
CA LEU A 110 -10.01 9.32 7.28
C LEU A 110 -8.63 9.03 6.68
N LEU A 111 -8.23 9.85 5.71
CA LEU A 111 -6.88 9.86 5.17
C LEU A 111 -5.94 10.50 6.19
N ALA A 112 -4.89 9.80 6.61
CA ALA A 112 -3.93 10.24 7.61
C ALA A 112 -2.63 10.84 7.03
N GLY A 113 -2.69 11.42 5.83
CA GLY A 113 -1.60 12.20 5.20
C GLY A 113 -0.18 11.67 5.44
N GLU A 114 0.74 12.58 5.80
CA GLU A 114 2.13 12.24 6.14
C GLU A 114 2.32 11.67 7.55
N ALA A 115 1.29 11.72 8.39
CA ALA A 115 1.36 11.24 9.78
C ALA A 115 1.46 9.71 9.88
N GLY A 116 1.10 9.01 8.79
CA GLY A 116 1.25 7.57 8.65
C GLY A 116 0.39 6.77 9.64
N GLU A 117 0.79 5.52 9.88
CA GLU A 117 0.05 4.56 10.73
C GLU A 117 0.01 4.94 12.22
N SER A 118 0.97 5.75 12.69
CA SER A 118 1.02 6.22 14.08
C SER A 118 0.12 7.42 14.38
N ALA A 119 -0.64 7.90 13.41
CA ALA A 119 -1.49 9.06 13.59
C ALA A 119 -2.66 8.75 14.52
N ASP A 120 -2.84 9.55 15.57
CA ASP A 120 -4.03 9.48 16.42
C ASP A 120 -5.26 9.95 15.62
N PRO A 121 -6.24 9.07 15.32
CA PRO A 121 -7.41 9.42 14.54
C PRO A 121 -8.22 10.53 15.20
N ALA A 122 -8.34 10.54 16.53
CA ALA A 122 -9.12 11.55 17.25
C ALA A 122 -8.52 12.94 17.09
N ARG A 123 -7.18 13.03 17.12
CA ARG A 123 -6.46 14.27 16.86
C ARG A 123 -6.63 14.73 15.41
N LEU A 124 -6.51 13.81 14.44
CA LEU A 124 -6.70 14.15 13.02
C LEU A 124 -8.12 14.65 12.73
N MET A 125 -9.13 14.04 13.34
CA MET A 125 -10.52 14.45 13.19
C MET A 125 -10.79 15.84 13.77
N ARG A 126 -10.12 16.21 14.88
CA ARG A 126 -10.31 17.51 15.52
C ARG A 126 -9.53 18.63 14.84
N ASP A 127 -8.23 18.42 14.65
CA ASP A 127 -7.30 19.50 14.35
C ASP A 127 -7.06 19.66 12.85
N GLY A 128 -7.29 18.62 12.05
CA GLY A 128 -6.87 18.58 10.65
C GLY A 128 -5.35 18.57 10.52
N GLY A 129 -4.77 17.40 10.27
CA GLY A 129 -3.34 17.29 9.96
C GLY A 129 -3.00 17.74 8.55
N ALA A 130 -1.71 18.04 8.29
CA ALA A 130 -1.23 18.31 6.95
C ALA A 130 -1.55 17.11 6.03
N GLY A 131 -2.44 17.34 5.05
CA GLY A 131 -2.90 16.31 4.12
C GLY A 131 -3.94 15.34 4.67
N SER A 132 -4.46 15.54 5.89
CA SER A 132 -5.57 14.71 6.38
C SER A 132 -6.89 15.12 5.74
N ARG A 133 -7.70 14.13 5.36
CA ARG A 133 -9.00 14.39 4.73
C ARG A 133 -9.99 13.31 5.13
N LEU A 134 -11.19 13.72 5.50
CA LEU A 134 -12.32 12.81 5.61
C LEU A 134 -12.96 12.67 4.23
N ILE A 135 -13.21 11.42 3.83
CA ILE A 135 -13.85 11.10 2.56
C ILE A 135 -14.91 10.01 2.74
N VAL A 136 -15.91 10.03 1.87
CA VAL A 136 -16.76 8.87 1.61
C VAL A 136 -16.38 8.34 0.24
N ALA A 137 -15.97 7.08 0.18
CA ALA A 137 -15.80 6.36 -1.07
C ALA A 137 -16.99 5.42 -1.24
N ALA A 138 -17.63 5.45 -2.40
CA ALA A 138 -18.69 4.54 -2.78
C ALA A 138 -18.44 4.03 -4.19
N ARG A 139 -18.88 2.81 -4.49
CA ARG A 139 -18.87 2.26 -5.85
C ARG A 139 -20.28 1.98 -6.33
N GLY A 140 -20.47 2.09 -7.63
CA GLY A 140 -21.68 1.69 -8.32
C GLY A 140 -21.40 1.16 -9.72
N PRO A 141 -22.39 0.50 -10.33
CA PRO A 141 -22.28 0.07 -11.72
C PRO A 141 -22.21 1.28 -12.65
N ALA A 142 -21.70 1.09 -13.87
CA ALA A 142 -21.79 2.11 -14.90
C ALA A 142 -23.27 2.47 -15.18
N PRO A 143 -23.55 3.73 -15.59
CA PRO A 143 -24.90 4.11 -16.00
C PRO A 143 -25.48 3.14 -17.03
N GLY A 144 -26.70 2.65 -16.78
CA GLY A 144 -27.41 1.74 -17.69
C GLY A 144 -27.20 0.25 -17.43
N LEU A 145 -26.36 -0.13 -16.46
CA LEU A 145 -26.29 -1.51 -15.96
C LEU A 145 -27.28 -1.70 -14.80
N ASP A 146 -27.94 -2.86 -14.78
CA ASP A 146 -28.85 -3.24 -13.69
C ASP A 146 -28.06 -3.46 -12.39
N ALA A 147 -28.54 -2.87 -11.29
CA ALA A 147 -27.95 -3.04 -9.98
C ALA A 147 -28.21 -4.44 -9.40
N ASP A 148 -29.29 -5.10 -9.83
CA ASP A 148 -29.69 -6.40 -9.29
C ASP A 148 -28.85 -7.55 -9.88
N THR A 149 -28.21 -7.34 -11.04
CA THR A 149 -27.30 -8.31 -11.69
C THR A 149 -25.84 -8.11 -11.29
N TRP A 150 -25.57 -7.49 -10.14
CA TRP A 150 -24.27 -7.06 -9.62
C TRP A 150 -23.10 -8.07 -9.74
N GLY A 151 -23.38 -9.37 -9.91
CA GLY A 151 -22.38 -10.40 -10.21
C GLY A 151 -21.78 -10.36 -11.63
N GLU A 152 -22.41 -9.66 -12.58
CA GLU A 152 -21.98 -9.59 -13.99
C GLU A 152 -21.16 -8.33 -14.31
N ALA A 153 -21.28 -7.27 -13.51
CA ALA A 153 -20.53 -6.04 -13.73
C ALA A 153 -19.04 -6.26 -13.35
N HIS A 154 -18.17 -6.31 -14.36
CA HIS A 154 -16.73 -6.35 -14.14
C HIS A 154 -16.28 -5.11 -13.34
N TYR A 155 -15.40 -5.29 -12.35
CA TYR A 155 -14.89 -4.19 -11.51
C TYR A 155 -14.27 -3.01 -12.28
N LYS A 156 -13.86 -3.26 -13.54
CA LYS A 156 -13.28 -2.27 -14.45
C LYS A 156 -14.32 -1.30 -15.00
N ASP A 157 -15.59 -1.64 -14.92
CA ASP A 157 -16.71 -0.84 -15.43
C ASP A 157 -17.41 -0.08 -14.29
N TRP A 158 -16.91 -0.18 -13.05
CA TRP A 158 -17.49 0.56 -11.94
C TRP A 158 -17.17 2.05 -12.01
N VAL A 159 -18.14 2.82 -11.52
CA VAL A 159 -18.01 4.23 -11.23
C VAL A 159 -17.86 4.39 -9.73
N TYR A 160 -16.83 5.11 -9.33
CA TYR A 160 -16.56 5.44 -7.95
C TYR A 160 -17.04 6.86 -7.69
N THR A 161 -17.85 7.03 -6.64
CA THR A 161 -18.23 8.33 -6.11
C THR A 161 -17.38 8.60 -4.89
N ILE A 162 -16.62 9.69 -4.92
CA ILE A 162 -15.77 10.13 -3.83
C ILE A 162 -16.31 11.48 -3.36
N ILE A 163 -16.76 11.55 -2.11
CA ILE A 163 -17.19 12.79 -1.47
C ILE A 163 -16.09 13.22 -0.51
N THR A 164 -15.55 14.43 -0.69
CA THR A 164 -14.53 15.01 0.19
C THR A 164 -15.16 16.05 1.11
N PHE A 165 -14.76 16.03 2.38
CA PHE A 165 -15.26 16.95 3.41
C PHE A 165 -14.24 18.08 3.58
N ASP A 166 -14.55 19.25 3.02
CA ASP A 166 -13.61 20.37 3.02
C ASP A 166 -13.62 21.14 4.35
N PRO A 167 -12.50 21.78 4.74
CA PRO A 167 -12.45 22.53 6.01
C PRO A 167 -13.47 23.68 6.10
N ASP A 168 -13.90 24.22 4.97
CA ASP A 168 -14.90 25.30 4.91
C ASP A 168 -16.33 24.82 5.21
N GLY A 169 -16.55 23.50 5.31
CA GLY A 169 -17.84 22.88 5.56
C GLY A 169 -18.57 22.43 4.30
N SER A 170 -17.97 22.56 3.12
CA SER A 170 -18.53 22.07 1.86
C SER A 170 -18.25 20.57 1.64
N LEU A 171 -19.00 19.99 0.70
CA LEU A 171 -18.84 18.62 0.24
C LEU A 171 -18.51 18.66 -1.26
N ASP A 172 -17.33 18.18 -1.64
CA ASP A 172 -16.93 18.02 -3.05
C ASP A 172 -17.20 16.60 -3.51
N GLU A 173 -18.17 16.41 -4.41
CA GLU A 173 -18.51 15.11 -5.00
C GLU A 173 -17.83 14.94 -6.36
N GLN A 174 -17.02 13.88 -6.47
CA GLN A 174 -16.35 13.49 -7.71
C GLN A 174 -16.79 12.10 -8.13
N ARG A 175 -17.11 11.93 -9.41
CA ARG A 175 -17.40 10.63 -10.02
C ARG A 175 -16.30 10.28 -11.01
N VAL A 176 -15.66 9.15 -10.78
CA VAL A 176 -14.51 8.70 -11.57
C VAL A 176 -14.68 7.23 -11.95
N THR A 177 -14.31 6.87 -13.17
CA THR A 177 -14.30 5.46 -13.58
C THR A 177 -13.01 4.79 -13.13
N TYR A 178 -13.00 3.46 -13.06
CA TYR A 178 -11.76 2.71 -12.85
C TYR A 178 -10.69 3.07 -13.89
N ARG A 179 -11.09 3.32 -15.15
CA ARG A 179 -10.16 3.65 -16.25
C ARG A 179 -9.48 5.01 -16.03
N ASP A 180 -10.21 6.00 -15.53
CA ASP A 180 -9.63 7.31 -15.21
C ASP A 180 -8.60 7.16 -14.09
N LEU A 181 -8.97 6.40 -13.05
CA LEU A 181 -8.12 6.10 -11.90
C LEU A 181 -6.83 5.35 -12.28
N LEU A 182 -6.81 4.55 -13.36
CA LEU A 182 -5.60 3.88 -13.84
C LEU A 182 -4.49 4.85 -14.29
N SER A 183 -4.84 6.09 -14.66
CA SER A 183 -3.84 7.11 -14.99
C SER A 183 -3.17 7.71 -13.75
N GLU A 184 -3.77 7.51 -12.57
CA GLU A 184 -3.35 8.08 -11.30
C GLU A 184 -3.24 7.04 -10.18
N GLN A 185 -2.64 5.87 -10.47
CA GLN A 185 -2.52 4.73 -9.52
C GLN A 185 -1.83 5.05 -8.18
N HIS A 186 -1.15 6.20 -8.08
CA HIS A 186 -0.50 6.67 -6.86
C HIS A 186 -1.29 7.78 -6.15
N SER A 187 -2.46 8.15 -6.66
CA SER A 187 -3.34 9.12 -6.02
C SER A 187 -4.06 8.47 -4.83
N TRP A 188 -4.43 9.32 -3.88
CA TRP A 188 -5.29 8.93 -2.78
C TRP A 188 -6.68 8.50 -3.28
N ARG A 189 -7.15 9.03 -4.43
CA ARG A 189 -8.44 8.65 -5.02
C ARG A 189 -8.44 7.22 -5.52
N PHE A 190 -7.37 6.80 -6.20
CA PHE A 190 -7.19 5.40 -6.61
C PHE A 190 -7.22 4.49 -5.38
N ALA A 191 -6.45 4.84 -4.34
CA ALA A 191 -6.40 4.04 -3.12
C ALA A 191 -7.76 4.01 -2.37
N ALA A 192 -8.49 5.12 -2.31
CA ALA A 192 -9.83 5.20 -1.75
C ALA A 192 -10.84 4.33 -2.51
N ALA A 193 -10.83 4.38 -3.84
CA ALA A 193 -11.66 3.53 -4.70
C ALA A 193 -11.36 2.05 -4.44
N MET A 194 -10.10 1.66 -4.30
CA MET A 194 -9.72 0.28 -4.00
C MET A 194 -10.22 -0.20 -2.64
N ASN A 195 -10.51 0.69 -1.67
CA ASN A 195 -11.09 0.28 -0.38
C ASN A 195 -12.54 -0.20 -0.49
N VAL A 196 -13.25 0.15 -1.58
CA VAL A 196 -14.63 -0.29 -1.82
C VAL A 196 -14.74 -1.36 -2.90
N THR A 197 -13.66 -1.74 -3.59
CA THR A 197 -13.66 -2.74 -4.67
C THR A 197 -13.54 -4.18 -4.10
N PRO A 198 -14.57 -5.05 -4.15
CA PRO A 198 -14.44 -6.46 -3.78
C PRO A 198 -13.57 -7.22 -4.79
N ALA A 199 -12.95 -8.30 -4.32
CA ALA A 199 -12.12 -9.25 -5.09
C ALA A 199 -10.69 -8.82 -5.48
N LEU A 200 -10.25 -7.58 -5.24
CA LEU A 200 -8.81 -7.28 -5.08
C LEU A 200 -8.32 -7.48 -3.64
N HIS A 201 -9.18 -7.99 -2.75
CA HIS A 201 -8.92 -8.15 -1.32
C HIS A 201 -9.20 -9.58 -0.86
N THR A 202 -8.42 -10.55 -1.35
CA THR A 202 -8.29 -11.77 -0.55
C THR A 202 -7.72 -11.40 0.84
N PRO A 203 -8.05 -12.12 1.92
CA PRO A 203 -7.41 -11.89 3.23
C PRO A 203 -5.88 -11.89 3.13
N ALA A 204 -5.33 -12.75 2.25
CA ALA A 204 -3.91 -12.76 1.90
C ALA A 204 -3.42 -11.43 1.31
N MET A 205 -4.22 -10.74 0.48
CA MET A 205 -3.90 -9.42 -0.10
C MET A 205 -3.95 -8.27 0.93
N ARG A 206 -4.76 -8.40 1.99
CA ARG A 206 -4.77 -7.44 3.12
C ARG A 206 -3.57 -7.62 4.05
N SER A 207 -3.11 -8.86 4.23
CA SER A 207 -1.95 -9.19 5.07
C SER A 207 -0.61 -9.17 4.31
N SER A 208 -0.63 -9.29 2.99
CA SER A 208 0.58 -9.32 2.18
C SER A 208 0.97 -7.91 1.83
N SER A 209 2.20 -7.55 2.17
CA SER A 209 2.80 -6.26 1.81
C SER A 209 2.57 -5.99 0.32
N PRO A 210 2.33 -4.74 -0.12
CA PRO A 210 2.30 -4.38 -1.52
C PRO A 210 3.50 -4.91 -2.35
N ILE A 211 4.60 -5.27 -1.69
CA ILE A 211 5.76 -5.97 -2.25
C ILE A 211 5.44 -7.33 -2.89
N SER A 212 4.39 -8.00 -2.43
CA SER A 212 4.03 -9.37 -2.81
C SER A 212 3.28 -9.45 -4.15
N TYR A 213 2.84 -8.31 -4.70
CA TYR A 213 2.17 -8.28 -5.99
C TYR A 213 3.19 -8.37 -7.13
N PRO A 214 3.12 -9.41 -7.99
CA PRO A 214 4.08 -9.57 -9.09
C PRO A 214 4.08 -8.40 -10.09
N ASN A 215 3.02 -7.58 -10.09
CA ASN A 215 2.89 -6.39 -10.93
C ASN A 215 2.95 -5.06 -10.16
N PHE A 216 3.45 -5.02 -8.92
CA PHE A 216 3.59 -3.75 -8.20
C PHE A 216 4.66 -2.88 -8.88
N GLY A 217 4.22 -1.87 -9.62
CA GLY A 217 5.08 -0.93 -10.35
C GLY A 217 6.26 -0.39 -9.52
N PRO A 218 6.06 0.01 -8.25
CA PRO A 218 7.17 0.45 -7.38
C PRO A 218 8.25 -0.60 -7.17
N VAL A 219 7.91 -1.88 -6.96
CA VAL A 219 8.89 -2.95 -6.76
C VAL A 219 9.65 -3.23 -8.04
N ARG A 220 8.95 -3.31 -9.18
CA ARG A 220 9.59 -3.50 -10.49
C ARG A 220 10.55 -2.35 -10.81
N ARG A 221 10.15 -1.10 -10.54
CA ARG A 221 11.00 0.09 -10.68
C ARG A 221 12.18 0.06 -9.71
N ALA A 222 11.98 -0.39 -8.47
CA ALA A 222 13.07 -0.54 -7.50
C ALA A 222 14.11 -1.56 -8.00
N TYR A 223 13.69 -2.75 -8.47
CA TYR A 223 14.59 -3.73 -9.07
C TYR A 223 15.31 -3.18 -10.31
N ALA A 224 14.59 -2.49 -11.20
CA ALA A 224 15.19 -1.84 -12.36
C ALA A 224 16.21 -0.76 -11.96
N ALA A 225 15.92 0.03 -10.92
CA ALA A 225 16.80 1.07 -10.41
C ALA A 225 18.04 0.52 -9.70
N MET A 226 17.95 -0.64 -9.04
CA MET A 226 19.14 -1.35 -8.54
C MET A 226 20.08 -1.66 -9.71
N GLY A 227 19.55 -2.22 -10.82
CA GLY A 227 20.34 -2.51 -12.02
C GLY A 227 21.53 -3.42 -11.71
N TRP A 228 22.71 -3.13 -12.29
CA TRP A 228 23.91 -3.96 -12.13
C TRP A 228 24.47 -4.06 -10.70
N THR A 229 24.08 -3.17 -9.78
CA THR A 229 24.59 -3.23 -8.41
C THR A 229 24.07 -4.45 -7.65
N TRP A 230 22.88 -4.96 -8.01
CA TRP A 230 22.31 -6.17 -7.41
C TRP A 230 23.15 -7.43 -7.72
N PRO A 231 23.45 -7.78 -8.99
CA PRO A 231 24.32 -8.91 -9.29
C PRO A 231 25.77 -8.69 -8.81
N ALA A 232 26.29 -7.46 -8.84
CA ALA A 232 27.62 -7.16 -8.28
C ALA A 232 27.69 -7.44 -6.78
N ALA A 233 26.67 -7.08 -6.01
CA ALA A 233 26.56 -7.45 -4.60
C ALA A 233 26.50 -8.98 -4.44
N GLY A 234 25.72 -9.68 -5.27
CA GLY A 234 25.68 -11.15 -5.26
C GLY A 234 27.05 -11.81 -5.46
N VAL A 235 27.81 -11.35 -6.47
CA VAL A 235 29.18 -11.83 -6.74
C VAL A 235 30.13 -11.48 -5.59
N GLY A 236 30.04 -10.26 -5.05
CA GLY A 236 30.84 -9.84 -3.89
C GLY A 236 30.60 -10.73 -2.67
N ALA A 237 29.34 -11.03 -2.37
CA ALA A 237 28.96 -11.94 -1.28
C ALA A 237 29.51 -13.36 -1.47
N LEU A 238 29.44 -13.90 -2.69
CA LEU A 238 30.08 -15.18 -3.03
C LEU A 238 31.59 -15.14 -2.80
N GLY A 239 32.26 -14.07 -3.21
CA GLY A 239 33.70 -13.86 -2.98
C GLY A 239 34.08 -13.85 -1.50
N VAL A 240 33.26 -13.20 -0.66
CA VAL A 240 33.41 -13.23 0.81
C VAL A 240 33.29 -14.65 1.35
N MET A 241 32.25 -15.39 0.95
CA MET A 241 32.05 -16.77 1.40
C MET A 241 33.20 -17.69 1.00
N VAL A 242 33.67 -17.62 -0.25
CA VAL A 242 34.83 -18.38 -0.71
C VAL A 242 36.09 -18.01 0.07
N GLY A 243 36.32 -16.70 0.29
CA GLY A 243 37.44 -16.21 1.09
C GLY A 243 37.45 -16.80 2.50
N LEU A 244 36.30 -16.77 3.18
CA LEU A 244 36.12 -17.34 4.52
C LEU A 244 36.34 -18.85 4.55
N LEU A 245 35.80 -19.60 3.58
CA LEU A 245 35.98 -21.05 3.48
C LEU A 245 37.45 -21.44 3.29
N VAL A 246 38.17 -20.75 2.39
CA VAL A 246 39.60 -21.00 2.15
C VAL A 246 40.43 -20.65 3.38
N LEU A 247 40.11 -19.56 4.07
CA LEU A 247 40.77 -19.18 5.32
C LEU A 247 40.53 -20.23 6.40
N GLY A 248 39.28 -20.64 6.62
CA GLY A 248 38.92 -21.68 7.58
C GLY A 248 39.65 -23.00 7.31
N ALA A 249 39.65 -23.47 6.06
CA ALA A 249 40.35 -24.69 5.66
C ALA A 249 41.87 -24.60 5.89
N SER A 250 42.48 -23.42 5.75
CA SER A 250 43.92 -23.21 6.00
C SER A 250 44.32 -23.21 7.48
N LEU A 251 43.34 -23.13 8.39
CA LEU A 251 43.53 -23.13 9.84
C LEU A 251 43.35 -24.52 10.46
N VAL A 252 42.69 -25.45 9.77
CA VAL A 252 42.51 -26.82 10.24
C VAL A 252 43.88 -27.50 10.39
N LYS A 253 44.24 -27.86 11.61
CA LYS A 253 45.44 -28.67 11.88
C LYS A 253 45.14 -30.11 11.43
N THR A 254 45.94 -30.64 10.51
CA THR A 254 45.94 -32.08 10.23
C THR A 254 46.24 -32.82 11.53
N PRO A 255 45.39 -33.75 11.99
CA PRO A 255 45.65 -34.50 13.22
C PRO A 255 46.98 -35.24 13.07
N ALA A 256 47.86 -35.06 14.06
CA ALA A 256 49.12 -35.79 14.13
C ALA A 256 48.77 -37.25 14.42
N GLY A 257 48.77 -38.11 13.40
CA GLY A 257 48.50 -39.54 13.57
C GLY A 257 47.75 -40.24 12.43
N ALA A 258 47.29 -39.52 11.40
CA ALA A 258 46.79 -40.18 10.18
C ALA A 258 47.99 -40.60 9.30
N ASP A 259 48.64 -41.70 9.68
CA ASP A 259 49.65 -42.35 8.85
C ASP A 259 48.96 -42.99 7.63
N PRO A 260 49.28 -42.60 6.40
CA PRO A 260 48.62 -43.15 5.20
C PRO A 260 49.14 -44.54 4.79
N ALA A 261 49.86 -45.23 5.68
CA ALA A 261 50.63 -46.45 5.36
C ALA A 261 50.36 -47.63 6.33
N ALA A 262 49.14 -47.75 6.87
CA ALA A 262 48.68 -48.95 7.56
C ALA A 262 47.52 -49.59 6.81
#